data_AF-A0A1C5UA41-F1
#
_entry.id   AF-A0A1C5UA41-F1
#
_cell.length_a   1.000
_cell.length_b   1.000
_cell.length_c   1.000
_cell.angle_alpha   90.00
_cell.angle_beta   90.00
_cell.angle_gamma   90.00
#
_symmetry.space_group_name_H-M   'P 1'
#
loop_
_entity.id
_entity.type
_entity.pdbx_description
1 polymer ?
#
loop_
_entity_poly.entity_id
_entity_poly.type
_entity_poly.pdbx_seq_one_letter_code
_entity_poly.pdbx_strand_id
1 'polypeptide(L)'
;MYKILIKYNSVLGREFYQMYQIQTEGSLLELIEYSTDDLDELKNTIKELDREYGYKNIRVIKDVTYNVGVTVDEIKVDAIEPNPSEP
;
A
#
# COMPACT_ATOMS: atom_id res chain seq x y z
N MET A 1 -1.38 -9.60 1.07
CA MET A 1 -2.75 -9.55 0.54
C MET A 1 -2.90 -8.51 -0.54
N TYR A 2 -3.54 -8.88 -1.64
CA TYR A 2 -3.99 -7.98 -2.69
C TYR A 2 -5.33 -7.35 -2.30
N LYS A 3 -5.46 -6.05 -2.55
CA LYS A 3 -6.72 -5.31 -2.44
C LYS A 3 -7.04 -4.64 -3.78
N ILE A 4 -8.29 -4.21 -3.94
CA ILE A 4 -8.78 -3.57 -5.17
C ILE A 4 -9.27 -2.16 -4.85
N LEU A 5 -8.97 -1.24 -5.75
CA LEU A 5 -9.40 0.15 -5.74
C LEU A 5 -10.26 0.42 -6.98
N ILE A 6 -11.42 1.03 -6.79
CA ILE A 6 -12.34 1.44 -7.86
C ILE A 6 -12.35 2.96 -7.99
N LYS A 7 -12.19 3.45 -9.21
CA LYS A 7 -12.26 4.87 -9.52
C LYS A 7 -13.68 5.37 -9.28
N TYR A 8 -13.80 6.34 -8.39
CA TYR A 8 -15.03 7.07 -8.14
C TYR A 8 -15.07 8.31 -9.03
N ASN A 9 -16.04 8.37 -9.94
CA ASN A 9 -16.31 9.57 -10.71
C ASN A 9 -17.06 10.57 -9.83
N SER A 10 -16.30 11.37 -9.06
CA SER A 10 -16.87 12.49 -8.32
C SER A 10 -17.37 13.55 -9.30
N VAL A 11 -18.56 14.09 -9.03
CA VAL A 11 -19.16 15.22 -9.77
C VAL A 11 -18.25 16.46 -9.80
N LEU A 12 -17.26 16.51 -8.89
CA LEU A 12 -16.28 17.59 -8.74
C LEU A 12 -15.04 17.45 -9.65
N GLY A 13 -15.03 16.50 -10.60
CA GLY A 13 -13.99 16.40 -11.63
C GLY A 13 -12.60 15.96 -11.13
N ARG A 14 -12.54 15.37 -9.93
CA ARG A 14 -11.29 14.85 -9.35
C ARG A 14 -11.30 13.33 -9.39
N GLU A 15 -10.17 12.75 -9.81
CA GLU A 15 -9.99 11.31 -9.85
C GLU A 15 -9.71 10.78 -8.45
N PHE A 16 -10.71 10.18 -7.81
CA PHE A 16 -10.56 9.50 -6.54
C PHE A 16 -10.68 8.00 -6.71
N TYR A 17 -9.99 7.24 -5.88
CA TYR A 17 -10.12 5.79 -5.80
C TYR A 17 -10.63 5.42 -4.41
N GLN A 18 -11.55 4.47 -4.34
CA GLN A 18 -12.09 3.92 -3.09
C GLN A 18 -11.80 2.43 -3.03
N MET A 19 -11.62 1.88 -1.83
CA MET A 19 -11.44 0.44 -1.64
C MET A 19 -12.70 -0.29 -2.10
N TYR A 20 -12.52 -1.33 -2.91
CA TYR A 20 -13.59 -2.25 -3.23
C TYR A 20 -14.00 -2.99 -1.97
N GLN A 21 -15.30 -3.01 -1.69
CA GLN A 21 -15.86 -3.66 -0.52
C GLN A 21 -16.76 -4.80 -0.93
N ILE A 22 -16.74 -5.86 -0.13
CA ILE A 22 -17.60 -7.03 -0.28
C ILE A 22 -18.46 -7.20 0.97
N GLN A 23 -19.60 -7.85 0.78
CA GLN A 23 -20.46 -8.28 1.86
C GLN A 23 -20.09 -9.71 2.27
N THR A 24 -19.90 -9.95 3.55
CA THR A 24 -19.64 -11.30 4.08
C THR A 24 -20.93 -12.06 4.31
N GLU A 25 -20.91 -13.36 4.03
CA GLU A 25 -22.02 -14.26 4.34
C GLU A 25 -22.25 -14.26 5.87
N GLY A 26 -23.37 -13.70 6.30
CA GLY A 26 -23.76 -13.61 7.71
C GLY A 26 -24.05 -12.20 8.21
N SER A 27 -23.68 -11.15 7.46
CA SER A 27 -23.96 -9.76 7.83
C SER A 27 -24.46 -8.96 6.64
N LEU A 28 -25.75 -8.61 6.62
CA LEU A 28 -26.37 -7.82 5.54
C LEU A 28 -26.02 -6.32 5.60
N LEU A 29 -25.34 -5.86 6.67
CA LEU A 29 -25.09 -4.43 6.91
C LEU A 29 -23.61 -4.06 6.95
N GLU A 30 -22.70 -5.03 6.97
CA GLU A 30 -21.27 -4.77 7.10
C GLU A 30 -20.57 -5.00 5.76
N LEU A 31 -20.05 -3.92 5.20
CA LEU A 31 -19.19 -3.94 4.03
C LEU A 31 -17.73 -3.93 4.52
N ILE A 32 -16.97 -4.95 4.15
CA ILE A 32 -15.55 -5.06 4.47
C ILE A 32 -14.70 -4.84 3.22
N GLU A 33 -13.46 -4.39 3.40
CA GLU A 33 -12.52 -4.28 2.28
C GLU A 33 -12.22 -5.65 1.68
N TYR A 34 -12.32 -5.76 0.35
CA TYR A 34 -11.88 -6.95 -0.36
C TYR A 34 -10.37 -7.15 -0.18
N SER A 35 -9.98 -8.37 0.16
CA SER A 35 -8.60 -8.75 0.38
C SER A 35 -8.40 -10.24 0.10
N THR A 36 -7.44 -10.60 -0.75
CA THR A 36 -7.10 -12.01 -1.02
C THR A 36 -5.59 -12.17 -1.24
N ASP A 37 -5.04 -13.35 -0.95
CA ASP A 37 -3.71 -13.75 -1.41
C ASP A 37 -3.75 -14.74 -2.59
N ASP A 38 -4.94 -15.19 -2.99
CA ASP A 38 -5.15 -16.09 -4.13
C ASP A 38 -5.20 -15.28 -5.44
N LEU A 39 -4.28 -15.59 -6.36
CA LEU A 39 -4.18 -14.92 -7.64
C LEU A 39 -5.30 -15.29 -8.61
N ASP A 40 -5.87 -16.48 -8.51
CA ASP A 40 -6.94 -16.92 -9.40
C ASP A 40 -8.29 -16.36 -8.94
N GLU A 41 -8.53 -16.28 -7.63
CA GLU A 41 -9.63 -15.50 -7.07
C GLU A 41 -9.54 -14.03 -7.51
N LEU A 42 -8.38 -13.40 -7.31
CA LEU A 42 -8.14 -12.01 -7.70
C LEU A 42 -8.44 -11.76 -9.18
N LYS A 43 -7.94 -12.63 -10.07
CA LYS A 43 -8.20 -12.51 -11.53
C LYS A 43 -9.69 -12.62 -11.84
N ASN A 44 -10.41 -13.50 -11.16
CA ASN A 44 -11.85 -13.67 -11.38
C ASN A 44 -12.62 -12.44 -10.92
N THR A 45 -12.32 -11.92 -9.72
CA THR A 45 -12.92 -10.67 -9.22
C THR A 45 -12.62 -9.48 -10.14
N ILE A 46 -11.39 -9.35 -10.64
CA ILE A 46 -11.05 -8.27 -11.60
C ILE A 46 -11.84 -8.40 -12.90
N LYS A 47 -12.04 -9.62 -13.42
CA LYS A 47 -12.84 -9.84 -14.64
C LYS A 47 -14.30 -9.44 -14.45
N GLU A 48 -14.86 -9.67 -13.27
CA GLU A 48 -16.23 -9.25 -12.96
C GLU A 48 -16.32 -7.73 -12.86
N LEU A 49 -15.38 -7.11 -12.14
CA LEU A 49 -15.32 -5.66 -11.99
C LEU A 49 -15.02 -4.94 -13.32
N ASP A 50 -14.24 -5.53 -14.23
CA ASP A 50 -14.00 -4.98 -15.56
C ASP A 50 -15.30 -4.88 -16.37
N ARG A 51 -16.21 -5.86 -16.22
CA ARG A 51 -17.51 -5.81 -16.88
C ARG A 51 -18.42 -4.70 -16.34
N GLU A 52 -18.28 -4.37 -15.06
CA GLU A 52 -19.13 -3.38 -14.38
C GLU A 52 -18.58 -1.95 -14.47
N TYR A 53 -17.29 -1.78 -14.18
CA TYR A 53 -16.62 -0.48 -14.06
C TYR A 53 -15.68 -0.17 -15.23
N GLY A 54 -15.21 -1.19 -15.96
CA GLY A 54 -14.19 -1.07 -17.00
C GLY A 54 -12.75 -1.00 -16.46
N TYR A 55 -11.82 -1.69 -17.12
CA TYR A 55 -10.45 -1.91 -16.63
C TYR A 55 -9.68 -0.62 -16.29
N LYS A 56 -9.96 0.48 -16.98
CA LYS A 56 -9.30 1.79 -16.75
C LYS A 56 -9.61 2.37 -15.37
N ASN A 57 -10.70 1.93 -14.76
CA ASN A 57 -11.21 2.41 -13.49
C ASN A 57 -10.83 1.49 -12.32
N ILE A 58 -10.05 0.42 -12.57
CA ILE A 58 -9.66 -0.57 -11.56
C ILE A 58 -8.17 -0.48 -11.30
N ARG A 59 -7.78 -0.55 -10.03
CA ARG A 59 -6.39 -0.64 -9.59
C ARG A 59 -6.25 -1.78 -8.60
N VAL A 60 -5.18 -2.56 -8.74
CA VAL A 60 -4.80 -3.59 -7.77
C VAL A 60 -3.65 -3.06 -6.95
N ILE A 61 -3.75 -3.17 -5.63
CA ILE A 61 -2.67 -2.85 -4.70
C ILE A 61 -2.32 -4.10 -3.90
N LYS A 62 -1.11 -4.13 -3.37
CA LYS A 62 -0.66 -5.20 -2.48
C LYS A 62 -0.21 -4.60 -1.17
N ASP A 63 -0.71 -5.16 -0.08
CA ASP A 63 -0.20 -4.89 1.25
C ASP A 63 1.17 -5.59 1.42
N VAL A 64 2.19 -4.81 1.79
CA VAL A 64 3.57 -5.26 1.89
C VAL A 64 4.15 -4.84 3.24
N THR A 65 4.50 -5.83 4.06
CA THR A 65 5.23 -5.62 5.30
C THR A 65 6.70 -5.96 5.08
N TYR A 66 7.59 -5.02 5.43
CA TYR A 66 9.04 -5.25 5.36
C TYR A 66 9.70 -4.73 6.64
N ASN A 67 10.81 -5.37 7.02
CA ASN A 67 11.64 -4.95 8.14
C ASN A 67 12.78 -4.05 7.64
N VAL A 68 13.05 -2.96 8.36
CA VAL A 68 14.16 -2.06 8.06
C VAL A 68 15.22 -2.20 9.15
N GLY A 69 16.42 -2.63 8.75
CA GLY A 69 17.61 -2.58 9.62
C GLY A 69 18.30 -1.24 9.45
N VAL A 70 18.59 -0.55 10.55
CA VAL A 70 19.37 0.68 10.57
C VAL A 70 20.61 0.46 11.42
N THR A 71 21.79 0.67 10.83
CA THR A 71 23.07 0.70 11.54
C THR A 71 23.56 2.14 11.63
N VAL A 72 23.96 2.55 12.82
CA VAL A 72 24.58 3.86 13.06
C VAL A 72 26.04 3.62 13.42
N ASP A 73 26.94 4.09 12.56
CA ASP A 73 28.38 4.06 12.84
C ASP A 73 28.77 5.32 13.62
N GLU A 74 29.55 5.15 14.68
CA GLU A 74 30.09 6.25 15.47
C GLU A 74 31.35 6.79 14.77
N ILE A 75 31.32 8.07 14.37
CA ILE A 75 32.52 8.74 13.84
C ILE A 75 33.45 9.01 15.02
N LYS A 76 34.51 8.21 15.15
CA LYS A 76 35.61 8.53 16.07
C LYS A 76 36.35 9.73 15.50
N VAL A 77 36.19 10.89 16.15
CA VAL A 77 37.09 12.01 15.95
C VAL A 77 38.31 11.73 16.81
N ASP A 78 39.40 11.28 16.20
CA ASP A 78 40.67 11.18 16.88
C ASP A 78 41.04 12.58 17.39
N ALA A 79 41.13 12.72 18.72
CA ALA A 79 41.56 13.97 19.34
C ALA A 79 43.01 14.23 18.89
N ILE A 80 43.20 15.28 18.11
CA ILE A 80 44.54 15.80 17.82
C ILE A 80 45.05 16.36 19.14
N GLU A 81 45.95 15.65 19.82
CA GLU A 81 46.61 16.18 21.01
C GLU A 81 47.33 17.49 20.63
N PRO A 82 47.11 18.60 21.34
CA PRO A 82 47.85 19.83 21.08
C PRO A 82 49.33 19.56 21.36
N ASN A 83 50.17 19.79 20.35
CA ASN A 83 51.62 19.65 20.45
C ASN A 83 52.14 20.54 21.60
N PRO A 84 52.73 19.99 22.68
CA PRO A 84 53.13 20.76 23.85
C PRO A 84 54.43 21.55 23.64
N SER A 85 54.65 22.10 22.45
CA SER A 85 55.89 22.77 22.07
C SER A 85 55.61 24.02 21.26
N GLU A 86 55.02 25.03 21.90
CA GLU A 86 55.30 26.42 21.54
C GLU A 86 55.80 27.17 22.80
N PRO A 87 56.97 27.81 22.74
CA PRO A 87 57.62 28.51 23.86
C PRO A 87 56.98 29.86 24.22
#